data_AF-A0A2V2UJE9-F1
#
_entry.id   AF-A0A2V2UJE9-F1
#
_cell.length_a   1.000
_cell.length_b   1.000
_cell.length_c   1.000
_cell.angle_alpha   90.00
_cell.angle_beta   90.00
_cell.angle_gamma   90.00
#
_symmetry.space_group_name_H-M   'P 1'
#
loop_
_entity.id
_entity.type
_entity.pdbx_description
1 polymer ?
#
loop_
_entity_poly.entity_id
_entity_poly.type
_entity_poly.pdbx_seq_one_letter_code
_entity_poly.pdbx_strand_id
1 'polypeptide(L)'
;MQVEDLPPARRTDRAHECGLKLSAVTQRSLSRRHGWSVLVGITVASRRDRLSRGTLRWVGVPQSGGYHEIMAAVTWTRPPSHRVAECSAEYSPFFRGLFYGETLFAPEATDNSTLEEPCSLEFITNDGEDAAVAASIPVPRRISLVRDLFVALPGAVLWQFPGKIIGDICTLTLPILLQKYVVYLTGESPSWSSGLLLVMALFVVQAVQSAALHSYYYISINGGLRFRSALTAVIFEKCLVVAPKSFAIPEMSTGRIINMVSTDVERADEFLQFCMYLWSSPMVAVFSIFLCTDSSGGAHWSLSPPSAQHSTQCTCDAAHDAAAETPRDHDGRPCEGNERVLLWYSHCEVYDVGAPLHREH
;
A
#
# COMPACT_ATOMS: atom_id res chain seq x y z
N MET A 1 0.35 -11.38 34.14
CA MET A 1 1.08 -12.34 33.29
C MET A 1 2.44 -11.74 33.04
N GLN A 2 3.51 -12.35 33.55
CA GLN A 2 4.86 -11.84 33.33
C GLN A 2 5.28 -12.16 31.88
N VAL A 3 6.21 -11.40 31.30
CA VAL A 3 6.63 -11.61 29.89
C VAL A 3 7.23 -13.00 29.69
N GLU A 4 7.79 -13.54 30.77
CA GLU A 4 8.36 -14.87 30.90
C GLU A 4 7.34 -16.01 30.76
N ASP A 5 6.03 -15.74 30.96
CA ASP A 5 4.96 -16.74 30.87
C ASP A 5 4.36 -16.88 29.45
N LEU A 6 4.79 -16.06 28.49
CA LEU A 6 4.27 -16.08 27.13
C LEU A 6 4.89 -17.23 26.31
N PRO A 7 4.09 -17.95 25.51
CA PRO A 7 4.64 -18.95 24.61
C PRO A 7 5.63 -18.30 23.62
N PRO A 8 6.75 -18.96 23.31
CA PRO A 8 7.76 -18.39 22.43
C PRO A 8 7.17 -18.15 21.03
N ALA A 9 7.48 -16.99 20.45
CA ALA A 9 7.04 -16.65 19.11
C ALA A 9 7.49 -17.72 18.09
N ARG A 10 6.59 -18.08 17.17
CA ARG A 10 6.90 -18.98 16.05
C ARG A 10 8.09 -18.41 15.27
N ARG A 11 9.01 -19.27 14.81
CA ARG A 11 10.24 -18.83 14.11
C ARG A 11 9.94 -17.89 12.94
N THR A 12 8.87 -18.18 12.20
CA THR A 12 8.38 -17.39 11.06
C THR A 12 7.90 -15.99 11.40
N ASP A 13 7.58 -15.75 12.68
CA ASP A 13 6.95 -14.53 13.18
C ASP A 13 7.97 -13.65 13.92
N ARG A 14 9.22 -14.09 14.02
CA ARG A 14 10.30 -13.33 14.63
C ARG A 14 10.64 -12.13 13.78
N ALA A 15 10.70 -10.96 14.41
CA ALA A 15 11.04 -9.68 13.76
C ALA A 15 12.32 -9.77 12.92
N HIS A 16 13.37 -10.40 13.45
CA HIS A 16 14.63 -10.63 12.74
C HIS A 16 14.45 -11.41 11.43
N GLU A 17 13.63 -12.46 11.42
CA GLU A 17 13.44 -13.30 10.24
C GLU A 17 12.59 -12.59 9.17
N CYS A 18 11.57 -11.84 9.59
CA CYS A 18 10.76 -10.99 8.71
C CYS A 18 11.62 -9.88 8.07
N GLY A 19 12.46 -9.22 8.87
CA GLY A 19 13.41 -8.21 8.40
C GLY A 19 14.42 -8.78 7.40
N LEU A 20 15.01 -9.95 7.70
CA LEU A 20 15.97 -10.62 6.81
C LEU A 20 15.34 -10.96 5.44
N LYS A 21 14.09 -11.45 5.43
CA LYS A 21 13.37 -11.76 4.18
C LYS A 21 13.14 -10.50 3.34
N LEU A 22 12.70 -9.41 3.95
CA LEU A 22 12.47 -8.15 3.25
C LEU A 22 13.79 -7.54 2.75
N SER A 23 14.83 -7.55 3.58
CA SER A 23 16.16 -7.07 3.22
C SER A 23 16.72 -7.85 2.03
N ALA A 24 16.65 -9.18 2.03
CA ALA A 24 17.13 -10.01 0.93
C ALA A 24 16.41 -9.71 -0.40
N VAL A 25 15.09 -9.51 -0.39
CA VAL A 25 14.33 -9.14 -1.60
C VAL A 25 14.70 -7.73 -2.05
N THR A 26 14.75 -6.77 -1.13
CA THR A 26 15.09 -5.37 -1.41
C THR A 26 16.51 -5.24 -1.97
N GLN A 27 17.47 -5.98 -1.42
CA GLN A 27 18.84 -6.03 -1.90
C GLN A 27 18.92 -6.60 -3.32
N ARG A 28 18.15 -7.65 -3.65
CA ARG A 28 18.07 -8.16 -5.04
C ARG A 28 17.50 -7.11 -6.00
N SER A 29 16.45 -6.39 -5.60
CA SER A 29 15.89 -5.28 -6.37
C SER A 29 16.90 -4.13 -6.54
N LEU A 30 17.68 -3.82 -5.50
CA LEU A 30 18.77 -2.85 -5.55
C LEU A 30 19.90 -3.30 -6.48
N SER A 31 20.33 -4.57 -6.44
CA SER A 31 21.36 -5.08 -7.35
C SER A 31 20.92 -4.99 -8.81
N ARG A 32 19.64 -5.30 -9.10
CA ARG A 32 19.08 -5.12 -10.45
C ARG A 32 19.08 -3.65 -10.88
N ARG A 33 18.75 -2.73 -9.97
CA ARG A 33 18.78 -1.29 -10.22
C ARG A 33 20.20 -0.77 -10.51
N HIS A 34 21.20 -1.27 -9.80
CA HIS A 34 22.61 -0.87 -9.98
C HIS A 34 23.33 -1.69 -11.06
N GLY A 35 22.64 -2.54 -11.83
CA GLY A 35 23.27 -3.36 -12.86
C GLY A 35 24.05 -2.53 -13.89
N TRP A 36 23.54 -1.33 -14.21
CA TRP A 36 24.22 -0.40 -15.12
C TRP A 36 25.51 0.20 -14.57
N SER A 37 25.81 0.06 -13.28
CA SER A 37 27.08 0.51 -12.70
C SER A 37 28.28 -0.23 -13.30
N VAL A 38 28.09 -1.46 -13.79
CA VAL A 38 29.13 -2.24 -14.49
C VAL A 38 29.37 -1.71 -15.91
N LEU A 39 28.38 -1.01 -16.49
CA LEU A 39 28.44 -0.49 -17.86
C LEU A 39 29.03 0.94 -17.93
N VAL A 40 29.44 1.51 -16.79
CA VAL A 40 30.07 2.83 -16.75
C VAL A 40 31.41 2.78 -17.50
N GLY A 41 31.62 3.72 -18.41
CA GLY A 41 32.77 3.78 -19.31
C GLY A 41 32.48 3.28 -20.73
N ILE A 42 31.38 2.54 -20.93
CA ILE A 42 31.00 2.02 -22.25
C ILE A 42 30.42 3.13 -23.14
N THR A 43 30.63 3.02 -24.45
CA THR A 43 30.05 3.93 -25.44
C THR A 43 28.56 3.71 -25.65
N VAL A 44 27.81 4.81 -25.68
CA VAL A 44 26.36 4.84 -25.85
C VAL A 44 25.97 5.77 -27.00
N ALA A 45 24.85 5.48 -27.64
CA ALA A 45 24.14 6.38 -28.54
C ALA A 45 22.75 6.69 -28.00
N SER A 46 22.21 7.83 -28.44
CA SER A 46 20.80 8.12 -28.30
C SER A 46 20.00 7.25 -29.27
N ARG A 47 18.93 6.61 -28.79
CA ARG A 47 18.00 5.83 -29.61
C ARG A 47 17.32 6.66 -30.69
N ARG A 48 17.13 7.97 -30.46
CA ARG A 48 16.56 8.90 -31.43
C ARG A 48 17.58 9.36 -32.50
N ASP A 49 18.86 9.24 -32.22
CA ASP A 49 19.94 9.67 -33.11
C ASP A 49 21.12 8.70 -33.03
N ARG A 50 21.13 7.70 -33.91
CA ARG A 50 22.16 6.64 -33.94
C ARG A 50 23.56 7.14 -34.31
N LEU A 51 23.68 8.36 -34.84
CA LEU A 51 24.98 8.96 -35.17
C LEU A 51 25.65 9.61 -33.95
N SER A 52 24.88 9.84 -32.88
CA SER A 52 25.41 10.34 -31.62
C SER A 52 26.35 9.32 -30.96
N ARG A 53 27.40 9.82 -30.31
CA ARG A 53 28.41 9.00 -29.62
C ARG A 53 28.75 9.66 -28.30
N GLY A 54 28.51 8.96 -27.21
CA GLY A 54 28.85 9.40 -25.86
C GLY A 54 29.41 8.27 -25.02
N THR A 55 30.00 8.60 -23.88
CA THR A 55 30.47 7.65 -22.88
C THR A 55 29.60 7.74 -21.65
N LEU A 56 29.08 6.61 -21.16
CA LEU A 56 28.34 6.57 -19.91
C LEU A 56 29.28 6.85 -18.73
N ARG A 57 28.97 7.85 -17.90
CA ARG A 57 29.83 8.26 -16.78
C ARG A 57 29.24 7.94 -15.42
N TRP A 58 27.92 8.03 -15.29
CA TRP A 58 27.25 7.79 -14.02
C TRP A 58 25.80 7.38 -14.26
N VAL A 59 25.23 6.61 -13.33
CA VAL A 59 23.82 6.21 -13.35
C VAL A 59 23.29 6.30 -11.92
N GLY A 60 22.18 7.00 -11.74
CA GLY A 60 21.58 7.18 -10.43
C GLY A 60 20.45 8.19 -10.43
N VAL A 61 19.91 8.51 -9.26
CA VAL A 61 18.91 9.59 -9.12
C VAL A 61 19.66 10.86 -8.73
N PRO A 62 19.65 11.91 -9.56
CA PRO A 62 20.30 13.16 -9.21
C PRO A 62 19.49 13.85 -8.09
N GLN A 63 20.18 14.49 -7.15
CA GLN A 63 19.52 15.23 -6.05
C GLN A 63 19.25 16.70 -6.41
N SER A 64 19.83 17.18 -7.52
CA SER A 64 19.69 18.54 -8.04
C SER A 64 19.12 18.51 -9.47
N GLY A 65 18.43 19.57 -9.87
CA GLY A 65 17.89 19.68 -11.24
C GLY A 65 16.47 19.15 -11.45
N GLY A 66 15.72 18.85 -10.38
CA GLY A 66 14.28 18.52 -10.46
C GLY A 66 13.95 17.13 -11.02
N TYR A 67 14.95 16.30 -11.34
CA TYR A 67 14.73 14.92 -11.76
C TYR A 67 14.54 14.03 -10.55
N HIS A 68 13.41 13.32 -10.50
CA HIS A 68 13.18 12.34 -9.46
C HIS A 68 13.52 10.91 -9.91
N GLU A 69 13.64 10.68 -11.21
CA GLU A 69 13.88 9.35 -11.79
C GLU A 69 15.37 9.01 -11.90
N ILE A 70 15.65 7.75 -12.24
CA ILE A 70 17.01 7.31 -12.51
C ILE A 70 17.44 7.91 -13.84
N MET A 71 18.52 8.69 -13.80
CA MET A 71 19.14 9.31 -14.95
C MET A 71 20.51 8.67 -15.19
N ALA A 72 20.91 8.64 -16.46
CA ALA A 72 22.22 8.28 -16.92
C ALA A 72 22.96 9.53 -17.38
N ALA A 73 24.08 9.82 -16.73
CA ALA A 73 24.97 10.92 -17.09
C ALA A 73 25.88 10.47 -18.23
N VAL A 74 25.79 11.15 -19.36
CA VAL A 74 26.56 10.83 -20.57
C VAL A 74 27.37 12.04 -20.99
N THR A 75 28.65 11.81 -21.23
CA THR A 75 29.53 12.80 -21.87
C THR A 75 29.60 12.50 -23.36
N TRP A 76 29.12 13.44 -24.18
CA TRP A 76 29.05 13.24 -25.62
C TRP A 76 30.33 13.67 -26.33
N THR A 77 30.88 12.78 -27.14
CA THR A 77 31.88 13.13 -28.16
C THR A 77 31.19 13.76 -29.38
N ARG A 78 30.02 13.23 -29.73
CA ARG A 78 29.11 13.81 -30.72
C ARG A 78 27.71 13.92 -30.09
N PRO A 79 27.29 15.13 -29.65
CA PRO A 79 26.01 15.30 -29.00
C PRO A 79 24.86 15.00 -29.97
N PRO A 80 23.75 14.46 -29.48
CA PRO A 80 22.60 14.18 -30.33
C PRO A 80 21.95 15.47 -30.83
N SER A 81 21.54 15.45 -32.09
CA SER A 81 21.00 16.61 -32.82
C SER A 81 19.83 17.31 -32.12
N HIS A 82 18.94 16.56 -31.46
CA HIS A 82 17.80 17.12 -30.73
C HIS A 82 18.22 17.96 -29.50
N ARG A 83 19.26 17.56 -28.76
CA ARG A 83 19.77 18.35 -27.62
C ARG A 83 20.46 19.62 -28.06
N VAL A 84 21.15 19.57 -29.20
CA VAL A 84 21.76 20.76 -29.81
C VAL A 84 20.67 21.72 -30.30
N ALA A 85 19.55 21.21 -30.82
CA ALA A 85 18.41 22.02 -31.25
C ALA A 85 17.63 22.65 -30.07
N GLU A 86 17.59 21.97 -28.91
CA GLU A 86 17.00 22.50 -27.66
C GLU A 86 17.89 23.57 -26.99
N CYS A 87 19.18 23.65 -27.36
CA CYS A 87 20.10 24.62 -26.82
C CYS A 87 19.78 26.02 -27.36
N SER A 88 19.39 26.93 -26.48
CA SER A 88 19.15 28.35 -26.79
C SER A 88 20.10 29.25 -26.00
N ALA A 89 20.15 30.54 -26.33
CA ALA A 89 20.95 31.50 -25.58
C ALA A 89 20.49 31.65 -24.11
N GLU A 90 19.25 31.27 -23.79
CA GLU A 90 18.61 31.45 -22.48
C GLU A 90 18.52 30.13 -21.68
N TYR A 91 18.50 28.97 -22.37
CA TYR A 91 18.40 27.65 -21.75
C TYR A 91 19.43 26.68 -22.34
N SER A 92 20.25 26.08 -21.46
CA SER A 92 21.16 25.00 -21.84
C SER A 92 20.64 23.66 -21.33
N PRO A 93 20.37 22.68 -22.22
CA PRO A 93 20.05 21.31 -21.82
C PRO A 93 21.27 20.53 -21.32
N PHE A 94 22.47 21.11 -21.42
CA PHE A 94 23.71 20.49 -20.95
C PHE A 94 23.88 20.69 -19.44
N PHE A 95 23.96 19.57 -18.72
CA PHE A 95 24.00 19.58 -17.26
C PHE A 95 25.43 19.81 -16.79
N ARG A 96 25.68 20.98 -16.18
CA ARG A 96 27.00 21.35 -15.64
C ARG A 96 27.41 20.63 -14.35
N GLY A 97 26.63 19.63 -13.92
CA GLY A 97 27.13 18.49 -13.15
C GLY A 97 27.75 18.82 -11.80
N LEU A 98 26.94 19.17 -10.79
CA LEU A 98 27.40 19.22 -9.40
C LEU A 98 26.54 18.27 -8.55
N PHE A 99 27.18 17.27 -7.94
CA PHE A 99 26.58 16.31 -7.01
C PHE A 99 27.42 16.25 -5.74
N TYR A 100 26.83 16.60 -4.59
CA TYR A 100 27.53 16.69 -3.29
C TYR A 100 28.77 17.62 -3.25
N GLY A 101 28.81 18.68 -4.07
CA GLY A 101 29.98 19.57 -4.14
C GLY A 101 31.10 19.05 -5.04
N GLU A 102 30.93 17.86 -5.63
CA GLU A 102 31.84 17.27 -6.61
C GLU A 102 31.24 17.38 -8.02
N THR A 103 32.10 17.54 -9.02
CA THR A 103 31.66 17.64 -10.40
C THR A 103 31.38 16.24 -10.95
N LEU A 104 30.13 15.98 -11.34
CA LEU A 104 29.71 14.70 -11.98
C LEU A 104 30.46 14.41 -13.28
N PHE A 105 30.93 15.48 -13.93
CA PHE A 105 31.69 15.46 -15.16
C PHE A 105 33.04 16.11 -14.93
N ALA A 106 34.03 15.77 -15.77
CA ALA A 106 35.28 16.52 -15.79
C ALA A 106 34.98 17.98 -16.16
N PRO A 107 35.62 18.98 -15.52
CA PRO A 107 35.34 20.39 -15.76
C PRO A 107 35.46 20.80 -17.24
N GLU A 108 36.39 20.17 -17.98
CA GLU A 108 36.63 20.40 -19.41
C GLU A 108 35.53 19.82 -20.33
N ALA A 109 34.71 18.87 -19.85
CA ALA A 109 33.72 18.15 -20.65
C ALA A 109 32.26 18.56 -20.35
N THR A 110 32.08 19.62 -19.55
CA THR A 110 30.77 20.06 -19.06
C THR A 110 29.86 20.64 -20.14
N ASP A 111 30.41 21.16 -21.25
CA ASP A 111 29.63 21.77 -22.33
C ASP A 111 28.95 20.75 -23.26
N ASN A 112 29.34 19.47 -23.21
CA ASN A 112 28.76 18.38 -24.00
C ASN A 112 28.17 17.25 -23.14
N SER A 113 27.89 17.50 -21.87
CA SER A 113 27.40 16.47 -20.95
C SER A 113 25.90 16.64 -20.69
N THR A 114 25.13 15.56 -20.80
CA THR A 114 23.67 15.58 -20.54
C THR A 114 23.27 14.49 -19.54
N LEU A 115 22.12 14.70 -18.90
CA LEU A 115 21.40 13.68 -18.15
C LEU A 115 20.32 13.11 -19.07
N GLU A 116 20.44 11.83 -19.41
CA GLU A 116 19.49 11.13 -20.26
C GLU A 116 18.73 10.06 -19.48
N GLU A 117 17.51 9.79 -19.91
CA GLU A 117 16.77 8.63 -19.41
C GLU A 117 17.45 7.34 -19.86
N PRO A 118 17.62 6.33 -18.99
CA PRO A 118 18.19 5.04 -19.37
C PRO A 118 17.49 4.40 -20.58
N CYS A 119 16.18 4.61 -20.74
CA CYS A 119 15.42 4.09 -21.88
C CYS A 119 15.79 4.74 -23.23
N SER A 120 16.32 5.97 -23.21
CA SER A 120 16.69 6.71 -24.42
C SER A 120 18.07 6.35 -24.95
N LEU A 121 18.85 5.57 -24.19
CA LEU A 121 20.20 5.15 -24.54
C LEU A 121 20.23 3.74 -25.15
N GLU A 122 21.18 3.55 -26.04
CA GLU A 122 21.53 2.27 -26.65
C GLU A 122 23.04 2.07 -26.52
N PHE A 123 23.48 0.93 -26.02
CA PHE A 123 24.90 0.63 -25.87
C PHE A 123 25.48 0.27 -27.23
N ILE A 124 26.52 1.00 -27.64
CA ILE A 124 27.29 0.66 -28.82
C ILE A 124 28.57 0.04 -28.30
N THR A 125 28.75 -1.25 -28.54
CA THR A 125 30.05 -1.88 -28.33
C THR A 125 30.61 -2.37 -29.66
N ASN A 126 31.93 -2.40 -29.73
CA ASN A 126 32.65 -2.94 -30.87
C ASN A 126 32.83 -4.47 -30.74
N ASP A 127 32.66 -5.01 -29.52
CA ASP A 127 32.87 -6.43 -29.19
C ASP A 127 31.55 -7.14 -28.90
N GLY A 128 31.30 -8.28 -29.56
CA GLY A 128 30.02 -8.99 -29.45
C GLY A 128 29.67 -9.47 -28.03
N GLU A 129 30.66 -9.68 -27.17
CA GLU A 129 30.47 -10.13 -25.78
C GLU A 129 29.90 -9.02 -24.88
N ASP A 130 30.44 -7.81 -24.97
CA ASP A 130 29.95 -6.65 -24.23
C ASP A 130 28.51 -6.26 -24.64
N ALA A 131 28.13 -6.57 -25.89
CA ALA A 131 26.80 -6.31 -26.42
C ALA A 131 25.80 -7.26 -25.76
N ALA A 132 26.21 -8.52 -25.64
CA ALA A 132 25.43 -9.55 -24.97
C ALA A 132 25.29 -9.25 -23.47
N VAL A 133 26.36 -8.77 -22.81
CA VAL A 133 26.31 -8.36 -21.40
C VAL A 133 25.37 -7.17 -21.22
N ALA A 134 25.50 -6.11 -22.04
CA ALA A 134 24.62 -4.95 -21.97
C ALA A 134 23.15 -5.30 -22.25
N ALA A 135 22.88 -6.22 -23.18
CA ALA A 135 21.53 -6.70 -23.48
C ALA A 135 20.94 -7.58 -22.37
N SER A 136 21.79 -8.29 -21.60
CA SER A 136 21.35 -9.15 -20.49
C SER A 136 20.89 -8.36 -19.26
N ILE A 137 21.38 -7.13 -19.10
CA ILE A 137 21.10 -6.29 -17.93
C ILE A 137 19.83 -5.45 -18.19
N PRO A 138 18.78 -5.60 -17.37
CA PRO A 138 17.55 -4.84 -17.56
C PRO A 138 17.77 -3.34 -17.31
N VAL A 139 16.99 -2.51 -18.01
CA VAL A 139 16.99 -1.06 -17.81
C VAL A 139 16.64 -0.74 -16.35
N PRO A 140 17.41 0.12 -15.67
CA PRO A 140 17.20 0.43 -14.27
C PRO A 140 15.87 1.17 -14.10
N ARG A 141 15.04 0.68 -13.16
CA ARG A 141 13.77 1.29 -12.78
C ARG A 141 13.75 1.60 -11.29
N ARG A 142 12.84 2.48 -10.87
CA ARG A 142 12.58 2.71 -9.45
C ARG A 142 12.13 1.41 -8.77
N ILE A 143 12.58 1.25 -7.54
CA ILE A 143 12.23 0.11 -6.70
C ILE A 143 10.97 0.48 -5.93
N SER A 144 9.93 -0.33 -6.07
CA SER A 144 8.71 -0.21 -5.28
C SER A 144 8.83 -1.10 -4.04
N LEU A 145 9.08 -0.48 -2.87
CA LEU A 145 9.16 -1.21 -1.60
C LEU A 145 7.88 -1.98 -1.30
N VAL A 146 6.72 -1.45 -1.68
CA VAL A 146 5.41 -2.12 -1.52
C VAL A 146 5.39 -3.48 -2.23
N ARG A 147 5.89 -3.55 -3.46
CA ARG A 147 5.98 -4.82 -4.20
C ARG A 147 6.93 -5.79 -3.51
N ASP A 148 8.11 -5.31 -3.11
CA ASP A 148 9.11 -6.14 -2.45
C ASP A 148 8.60 -6.68 -1.11
N LEU A 149 7.79 -5.90 -0.40
CA LEU A 149 7.11 -6.29 0.83
C LEU A 149 6.11 -7.42 0.62
N PHE A 150 5.24 -7.31 -0.38
CA PHE A 150 4.29 -8.38 -0.74
C PHE A 150 4.98 -9.65 -1.25
N VAL A 151 6.11 -9.51 -1.97
CA VAL A 151 6.92 -10.64 -2.44
C VAL A 151 7.68 -11.31 -1.30
N ALA A 152 8.16 -10.54 -0.31
CA ALA A 152 8.88 -11.07 0.84
C ALA A 152 7.97 -11.79 1.84
N LEU A 153 6.74 -11.29 2.03
CA LEU A 153 5.79 -11.77 3.05
C LEU A 153 4.42 -12.13 2.46
N PRO A 154 4.33 -13.03 1.47
CA PRO A 154 3.06 -13.37 0.82
C PRO A 154 2.08 -14.03 1.82
N GLY A 155 2.60 -14.81 2.76
CA GLY A 155 1.80 -15.46 3.80
C GLY A 155 1.15 -14.50 4.80
N ALA A 156 1.60 -13.25 4.89
CA ALA A 156 0.92 -12.24 5.71
C ALA A 156 -0.41 -11.82 5.11
N VAL A 157 -0.56 -11.89 3.77
CA VAL A 157 -1.76 -11.44 3.04
C VAL A 157 -2.61 -12.61 2.56
N LEU A 158 -1.99 -13.64 1.97
CA LEU A 158 -2.72 -14.74 1.34
C LEU A 158 -3.58 -15.54 2.33
N TRP A 159 -3.11 -15.71 3.58
CA TRP A 159 -3.86 -16.43 4.61
C TRP A 159 -5.09 -15.67 5.12
N GLN A 160 -5.23 -14.38 4.81
CA GLN A 160 -6.40 -13.60 5.22
C GLN A 160 -7.62 -13.89 4.35
N PHE A 161 -7.43 -14.22 3.07
CA PHE A 161 -8.51 -14.40 2.11
C PHE A 161 -9.53 -15.48 2.50
N PRO A 162 -9.13 -16.71 2.89
CA PRO A 162 -10.10 -17.77 3.18
C PRO A 162 -11.04 -17.42 4.34
N GLY A 163 -10.49 -16.88 5.44
CA GLY A 163 -11.29 -16.47 6.61
C GLY A 163 -12.29 -15.37 6.26
N LYS A 164 -11.85 -14.38 5.47
CA LYS A 164 -12.73 -13.30 5.03
C LYS A 164 -13.84 -13.79 4.10
N ILE A 165 -13.51 -14.60 3.10
CA ILE A 165 -14.48 -15.17 2.13
C ILE A 165 -15.55 -16.00 2.86
N ILE A 166 -15.14 -16.88 3.78
CA ILE A 166 -16.08 -17.70 4.56
C ILE A 166 -17.00 -16.79 5.40
N GLY A 167 -16.43 -15.79 6.07
CA GLY A 167 -17.20 -14.82 6.84
C GLY A 167 -18.23 -14.06 5.99
N ASP A 168 -17.85 -13.62 4.79
CA ASP A 168 -18.74 -12.89 3.88
C ASP A 168 -19.87 -13.77 3.36
N ILE A 169 -19.59 -15.02 2.98
CA ILE A 169 -20.60 -15.98 2.55
C ILE A 169 -21.61 -16.24 3.67
N CYS A 170 -21.15 -16.42 4.92
CA CYS A 170 -22.04 -16.60 6.05
C CYS A 170 -22.91 -15.36 6.31
N THR A 171 -22.32 -14.15 6.18
CA THR A 171 -23.05 -12.88 6.30
C THR A 171 -24.18 -12.78 5.28
N LEU A 172 -23.92 -13.15 4.02
CA LEU A 172 -24.92 -13.14 2.95
C LEU A 172 -25.97 -14.25 3.09
N THR A 173 -25.61 -15.38 3.74
CA THR A 173 -26.52 -16.51 3.95
C THR A 173 -27.54 -16.23 5.07
N LEU A 174 -27.17 -15.42 6.06
CA LEU A 174 -28.01 -15.10 7.21
C LEU A 174 -29.40 -14.53 6.85
N PRO A 175 -29.54 -13.48 6.01
CA PRO A 175 -30.85 -12.94 5.65
C PRO A 175 -31.73 -13.95 4.90
N ILE A 176 -31.14 -14.83 4.08
CA ILE A 176 -31.87 -15.88 3.35
C ILE A 176 -32.44 -16.92 4.32
N LEU A 177 -31.64 -17.34 5.30
CA LEU A 177 -32.11 -18.27 6.34
C LEU A 177 -33.18 -17.62 7.21
N LEU A 178 -33.03 -16.35 7.55
CA LEU A 178 -34.03 -15.60 8.30
C LEU A 178 -35.35 -15.51 7.53
N GLN A 179 -35.32 -15.21 6.23
CA GLN A 179 -36.52 -15.16 5.39
C GLN A 179 -37.24 -16.52 5.37
N LYS A 180 -36.49 -17.62 5.18
CA LYS A 180 -37.07 -18.98 5.22
C LYS A 180 -37.67 -19.30 6.58
N TYR A 181 -37.04 -18.84 7.66
CA TYR A 181 -37.55 -19.01 9.02
C TYR A 181 -38.86 -18.23 9.23
N VAL A 182 -38.95 -16.98 8.75
CA VAL A 182 -40.20 -16.20 8.81
C VAL A 182 -41.32 -16.86 8.02
N VAL A 183 -41.05 -17.33 6.81
CA VAL A 183 -42.04 -18.07 5.99
C VAL A 183 -42.50 -19.36 6.66
N TYR A 184 -41.58 -20.06 7.35
CA TYR A 184 -41.93 -21.25 8.14
C TYR A 184 -42.88 -20.91 9.30
N LEU A 185 -42.72 -19.76 9.95
CA LEU A 185 -43.59 -19.32 11.04
C LEU A 185 -45.00 -18.93 10.58
N THR A 186 -45.17 -18.48 9.34
CA THR A 186 -46.46 -18.04 8.78
C THR A 186 -47.21 -19.13 8.01
N GLY A 187 -46.63 -20.32 7.83
CA GLY A 187 -47.23 -21.43 7.09
C GLY A 187 -48.36 -22.16 7.85
N GLU A 188 -49.33 -22.71 7.12
CA GLU A 188 -50.53 -23.35 7.68
C GLU A 188 -50.29 -24.75 8.31
N SER A 189 -49.13 -25.39 8.08
CA SER A 189 -48.77 -26.69 8.69
C SER A 189 -47.26 -26.88 8.90
N PRO A 190 -46.66 -26.20 9.89
CA PRO A 190 -45.22 -26.31 10.14
C PRO A 190 -44.85 -27.69 10.70
N SER A 191 -43.94 -28.39 10.01
CA SER A 191 -43.35 -29.64 10.51
C SER A 191 -42.23 -29.34 11.50
N TRP A 192 -42.32 -29.89 12.72
CA TRP A 192 -41.35 -29.64 13.80
C TRP A 192 -39.89 -29.92 13.40
N SER A 193 -39.65 -30.96 12.60
CA SER A 193 -38.32 -31.31 12.09
C SER A 193 -37.72 -30.22 11.19
N SER A 194 -38.53 -29.53 10.39
CA SER A 194 -38.08 -28.47 9.49
C SER A 194 -37.73 -27.19 10.25
N GLY A 195 -38.51 -26.85 11.29
CA GLY A 195 -38.20 -25.75 12.19
C GLY A 195 -36.90 -25.97 12.95
N LEU A 196 -36.72 -27.18 13.50
CA LEU A 196 -35.47 -27.54 14.19
C LEU A 196 -34.25 -27.45 13.26
N LEU A 197 -34.38 -27.91 12.01
CA LEU A 197 -33.31 -27.82 11.01
C LEU A 197 -32.94 -26.36 10.71
N LEU A 198 -33.92 -25.47 10.55
CA LEU A 198 -33.67 -24.04 10.27
C LEU A 198 -32.95 -23.34 11.43
N VAL A 199 -33.39 -23.58 12.67
CA VAL A 199 -32.75 -23.00 13.87
C VAL A 199 -31.32 -23.52 14.03
N MET A 200 -31.11 -24.82 13.84
CA MET A 200 -29.76 -25.41 13.85
C MET A 200 -28.88 -24.85 12.73
N ALA A 201 -29.42 -24.65 11.54
CA ALA A 201 -28.69 -24.04 10.42
C ALA A 201 -28.30 -22.59 10.74
N LEU A 202 -29.22 -21.79 11.30
CA LEU A 202 -28.92 -20.42 11.75
C LEU A 202 -27.81 -20.39 12.80
N PHE A 203 -27.88 -21.27 13.80
CA PHE A 203 -26.85 -21.38 14.83
C PHE A 203 -25.48 -21.74 14.24
N VAL A 204 -25.43 -22.74 13.36
CA VAL A 204 -24.17 -23.18 12.72
C VAL A 204 -23.59 -22.07 11.85
N VAL A 205 -24.40 -21.39 11.03
CA VAL A 205 -23.93 -20.30 10.18
C VAL A 205 -23.37 -19.15 11.01
N GLN A 206 -24.06 -18.75 12.09
CA GLN A 206 -23.59 -17.72 13.01
C GLN A 206 -22.28 -18.10 13.71
N ALA A 207 -22.18 -19.34 14.19
CA ALA A 207 -20.96 -19.84 14.84
C ALA A 207 -19.77 -19.87 13.87
N VAL A 208 -19.99 -20.33 12.62
CA VAL A 208 -18.96 -20.33 11.58
C VAL A 208 -18.56 -18.91 11.19
N GLN A 209 -19.52 -17.98 11.05
CA GLN A 209 -19.25 -16.58 10.77
C GLN A 209 -18.35 -15.95 11.84
N SER A 210 -18.72 -16.12 13.12
CA SER A 210 -17.95 -15.61 14.25
C SER A 210 -16.53 -16.19 14.28
N ALA A 211 -16.39 -17.51 14.14
CA ALA A 211 -15.08 -18.17 14.11
C ALA A 211 -14.22 -17.72 12.93
N ALA A 212 -14.80 -17.58 11.74
CA ALA A 212 -14.10 -17.12 10.54
C ALA A 212 -13.63 -15.66 10.68
N LEU A 213 -14.48 -14.80 11.24
CA LEU A 213 -14.16 -13.38 11.48
C LEU A 213 -13.03 -13.24 12.51
N HIS A 214 -13.08 -13.96 13.63
CA HIS A 214 -12.00 -13.96 14.62
C HIS A 214 -10.70 -14.55 14.08
N SER A 215 -10.78 -15.61 13.27
CA SER A 215 -9.61 -16.17 12.58
C SER A 215 -8.99 -15.16 11.62
N TYR A 216 -9.82 -14.44 10.85
CA TYR A 216 -9.38 -13.34 10.00
C TYR A 216 -8.66 -12.25 10.80
N TYR A 217 -9.28 -11.74 11.88
CA TYR A 217 -8.66 -10.71 12.73
C TYR A 217 -7.31 -11.15 13.28
N TYR A 218 -7.22 -12.38 13.79
CA TYR A 218 -5.98 -12.93 14.32
C TYR A 218 -4.88 -12.99 13.26
N ILE A 219 -5.19 -13.51 12.06
CA ILE A 219 -4.23 -13.60 10.95
C ILE A 219 -3.82 -12.21 10.49
N SER A 220 -4.77 -11.29 10.42
CA SER A 220 -4.54 -9.92 9.95
C SER A 220 -3.65 -9.13 10.90
N ILE A 221 -3.89 -9.19 12.21
CA ILE A 221 -3.06 -8.56 13.24
C ILE A 221 -1.64 -9.14 13.17
N ASN A 222 -1.49 -10.47 13.08
CA ASN A 222 -0.18 -11.09 12.95
C ASN A 222 0.53 -10.67 11.64
N GLY A 223 -0.23 -10.56 10.54
CA GLY A 223 0.28 -10.09 9.25
C GLY A 223 0.81 -8.65 9.30
N GLY A 224 0.04 -7.75 9.91
CA GLY A 224 0.43 -6.35 10.10
C GLY A 224 1.65 -6.19 11.02
N LEU A 225 1.72 -6.94 12.12
CA LEU A 225 2.89 -6.97 13.00
C LEU A 225 4.17 -7.44 12.29
N ARG A 226 4.05 -8.41 11.37
CA ARG A 226 5.17 -8.86 10.53
C ARG A 226 5.62 -7.76 9.57
N PHE A 227 4.69 -7.00 8.99
CA PHE A 227 4.98 -5.85 8.12
C PHE A 227 5.73 -4.75 8.90
N ARG A 228 5.21 -4.36 10.06
CA ARG A 228 5.83 -3.40 10.97
C ARG A 228 7.25 -3.81 11.33
N SER A 229 7.43 -5.06 11.75
CA SER A 229 8.74 -5.59 12.14
C SER A 229 9.74 -5.59 10.98
N ALA A 230 9.30 -5.98 9.78
CA ALA A 230 10.16 -6.04 8.60
C ALA A 230 10.59 -4.65 8.13
N LEU A 231 9.64 -3.70 8.06
CA LEU A 231 9.92 -2.31 7.67
C LEU A 231 10.88 -1.64 8.63
N THR A 232 10.61 -1.75 9.94
CA THR A 232 11.49 -1.20 10.98
C THR A 232 12.91 -1.78 10.89
N ALA A 233 13.05 -3.09 10.70
CA ALA A 233 14.36 -3.73 10.54
C ALA A 233 15.14 -3.21 9.32
N VAL A 234 14.48 -3.08 8.15
CA VAL A 234 15.12 -2.58 6.93
C VAL A 234 15.48 -1.10 7.03
N ILE A 235 14.63 -0.29 7.68
CA ILE A 235 14.93 1.12 7.94
C ILE A 235 16.17 1.24 8.83
N PHE A 236 16.24 0.48 9.93
CA PHE A 236 17.41 0.47 10.80
C PHE A 236 18.67 -0.03 10.11
N GLU A 237 18.59 -1.12 9.34
CA GLU A 237 19.71 -1.59 8.50
C GLU A 237 20.21 -0.47 7.58
N LYS A 238 19.28 0.26 6.95
CA LYS A 238 19.64 1.37 6.07
C LYS A 238 20.29 2.52 6.83
N CYS A 239 19.81 2.88 8.01
CA CYS A 239 20.40 3.90 8.87
C CYS A 239 21.85 3.57 9.27
N LEU A 240 22.18 2.29 9.49
CA LEU A 240 23.53 1.86 9.86
C LEU A 240 24.53 1.91 8.70
N VAL A 241 24.06 1.85 7.45
CA VAL A 241 24.90 1.84 6.25
C VAL A 241 25.06 3.24 5.63
N VAL A 242 24.13 4.16 5.90
CA VAL A 242 24.15 5.52 5.35
C VAL A 242 25.24 6.36 6.01
N ALA A 243 25.94 7.17 5.20
CA ALA A 243 27.01 8.03 5.70
C ALA A 243 26.47 9.11 6.67
N PRO A 244 27.20 9.44 7.76
CA PRO A 244 26.74 10.41 8.76
C PRO A 244 26.36 11.79 8.17
N LYS A 245 27.06 12.22 7.12
CA LYS A 245 26.78 13.47 6.39
C LYS A 245 25.37 13.56 5.82
N SER A 246 24.74 12.42 5.50
CA SER A 246 23.39 12.39 4.94
C SER A 246 22.32 12.75 5.97
N PHE A 247 22.55 12.53 7.27
CA PHE A 247 21.60 12.90 8.32
C PHE A 247 21.49 14.40 8.56
N ALA A 248 22.45 15.19 8.05
CA ALA A 248 22.38 16.64 8.06
C ALA A 248 21.37 17.21 7.03
N ILE A 249 20.96 16.39 6.05
CA ILE A 249 19.95 16.78 5.06
C ILE A 249 18.57 16.77 5.72
N PRO A 250 17.77 17.85 5.64
CA PRO A 250 16.47 17.94 6.32
C PRO A 250 15.53 16.75 6.04
N GLU A 251 15.54 16.24 4.80
CA GLU A 251 14.73 15.09 4.37
C GLU A 251 15.15 13.75 4.99
N MET A 252 16.41 13.64 5.44
CA MET A 252 16.98 12.44 6.07
C MET A 252 17.34 12.68 7.54
N SER A 253 16.81 13.75 8.16
CA SER A 253 17.07 14.06 9.56
C SER A 253 16.60 12.93 10.49
N THR A 254 17.32 12.72 11.59
CA THR A 254 17.00 11.67 12.57
C THR A 254 15.56 11.79 13.10
N GLY A 255 15.09 13.01 13.35
CA GLY A 255 13.71 13.26 13.79
C GLY A 255 12.67 12.82 12.76
N ARG A 256 12.93 13.07 11.46
CA ARG A 256 12.04 12.64 10.38
C ARG A 256 12.01 11.11 10.23
N ILE A 257 13.16 10.45 10.39
CA ILE A 257 13.23 8.98 10.34
C ILE A 257 12.47 8.35 11.50
N ILE A 258 12.65 8.87 12.72
CA ILE A 258 11.91 8.38 13.90
C ILE A 258 10.41 8.60 13.69
N ASN A 259 9.99 9.77 13.21
CA ASN A 259 8.60 10.04 12.89
C ASN A 259 8.03 9.09 11.82
N MET A 260 8.81 8.79 10.78
CA MET A 260 8.42 7.82 9.75
C MET A 260 8.23 6.41 10.34
N VAL A 261 9.11 5.97 11.24
CA VAL A 261 8.97 4.66 11.91
C VAL A 261 7.79 4.65 12.88
N SER A 262 7.50 5.75 13.57
CA SER A 262 6.38 5.79 14.50
C SER A 262 5.03 5.95 13.81
N THR A 263 4.94 6.73 12.72
CA THR A 263 3.66 7.04 12.07
C THR A 263 3.43 6.23 10.80
N ASP A 264 4.35 6.28 9.83
CA ASP A 264 4.13 5.65 8.52
C ASP A 264 4.19 4.12 8.59
N VAL A 265 5.10 3.56 9.41
CA VAL A 265 5.18 2.10 9.60
C VAL A 265 3.99 1.57 10.40
N GLU A 266 3.47 2.34 11.37
CA GLU A 266 2.26 1.99 12.12
C GLU A 266 1.03 2.00 11.21
N ARG A 267 0.88 3.02 10.37
CA ARG A 267 -0.17 3.04 9.33
C ARG A 267 -0.07 1.88 8.36
N ALA A 268 1.14 1.40 8.05
CA ALA A 268 1.33 0.23 7.19
C ALA A 268 0.87 -1.09 7.87
N ASP A 269 0.96 -1.18 9.20
CA ASP A 269 0.40 -2.27 10.01
C ASP A 269 -1.13 -2.24 9.94
N GLU A 270 -1.73 -1.08 10.23
CA GLU A 270 -3.18 -0.85 10.17
C GLU A 270 -3.76 -1.11 8.78
N PHE A 271 -3.04 -0.71 7.72
CA PHE A 271 -3.45 -0.96 6.35
C PHE A 271 -3.71 -2.44 6.08
N LEU A 272 -2.93 -3.36 6.66
CA LEU A 272 -3.14 -4.80 6.50
C LEU A 272 -4.45 -5.27 7.14
N GLN A 273 -4.91 -4.62 8.21
CA GLN A 273 -6.20 -4.89 8.85
C GLN A 273 -7.39 -4.46 7.99
N PHE A 274 -7.21 -3.40 7.21
CA PHE A 274 -8.27 -2.85 6.36
C PHE A 274 -8.19 -3.29 4.90
N CYS A 275 -7.05 -3.83 4.44
CA CYS A 275 -6.81 -4.12 3.02
C CYS A 275 -7.83 -5.11 2.42
N MET A 276 -8.32 -6.08 3.20
CA MET A 276 -9.33 -7.02 2.72
C MET A 276 -10.71 -6.40 2.61
N TYR A 277 -11.03 -5.36 3.40
CA TYR A 277 -12.30 -4.65 3.29
C TYR A 277 -12.43 -3.87 1.98
N LEU A 278 -11.32 -3.43 1.38
CA LEU A 278 -11.33 -2.70 0.10
C LEU A 278 -12.02 -3.46 -1.03
N TRP A 279 -11.85 -4.80 -1.09
CA TRP A 279 -12.48 -5.63 -2.11
C TRP A 279 -13.71 -6.38 -1.60
N SER A 280 -13.73 -6.73 -0.31
CA SER A 280 -14.84 -7.46 0.29
C SER A 280 -16.10 -6.60 0.44
N SER A 281 -15.97 -5.36 0.93
CA SER A 281 -17.10 -4.45 1.12
C SER A 281 -17.92 -4.22 -0.17
N PRO A 282 -17.31 -3.85 -1.32
CA PRO A 282 -18.07 -3.68 -2.55
C PRO A 282 -18.71 -4.99 -3.05
N MET A 283 -18.03 -6.13 -2.88
CA MET A 283 -18.61 -7.44 -3.23
C MET A 283 -19.87 -7.72 -2.41
N VAL A 284 -19.79 -7.59 -1.08
CA VAL A 284 -20.94 -7.80 -0.16
C VAL A 284 -22.07 -6.82 -0.48
N ALA A 285 -21.76 -5.56 -0.76
CA ALA A 285 -22.76 -4.56 -1.12
C ALA A 285 -23.53 -4.96 -2.40
N VAL A 286 -22.81 -5.36 -3.46
CA VAL A 286 -23.42 -5.81 -4.72
C VAL A 286 -24.32 -7.03 -4.51
N PHE A 287 -23.85 -8.04 -3.78
CA PHE A 287 -24.65 -9.23 -3.48
C PHE A 287 -25.87 -8.91 -2.60
N SER A 288 -25.72 -8.03 -1.62
CA SER A 288 -26.83 -7.62 -0.75
C SER A 288 -27.92 -6.91 -1.55
N ILE A 289 -27.54 -5.99 -2.45
CA ILE A 289 -28.49 -5.31 -3.34
C ILE A 289 -29.21 -6.33 -4.24
N PHE A 290 -28.46 -7.27 -4.82
CA PHE A 290 -29.04 -8.32 -5.66
C PHE A 290 -30.07 -9.18 -4.90
N LEU A 291 -29.73 -9.64 -3.70
CA LEU A 291 -30.65 -10.40 -2.83
C LEU A 291 -31.89 -9.60 -2.44
N CYS A 292 -31.74 -8.30 -2.17
CA CYS A 292 -32.87 -7.40 -1.90
C CYS A 292 -33.79 -7.24 -3.11
N THR A 293 -33.24 -7.17 -4.34
CA THR A 293 -34.07 -7.04 -5.56
C THR A 293 -34.85 -8.31 -5.90
N ASP A 294 -34.29 -9.49 -5.61
CA ASP A 294 -34.95 -10.78 -5.86
C ASP A 294 -36.09 -11.02 -4.86
N SER A 295 -35.86 -10.75 -3.57
CA SER A 295 -36.88 -10.92 -2.53
C SER A 295 -38.07 -9.96 -2.64
N SER A 296 -37.90 -8.80 -3.29
CA SER A 296 -38.93 -7.78 -3.47
C SER A 296 -39.72 -7.89 -4.78
N GLY A 297 -39.45 -8.90 -5.62
CA GLY A 297 -40.27 -9.18 -6.82
C GLY A 297 -40.48 -7.97 -7.73
N GLY A 298 -39.41 -7.43 -8.32
CA GLY A 298 -39.48 -6.52 -9.47
C GLY A 298 -40.24 -5.19 -9.35
N ALA A 299 -40.86 -4.85 -8.21
CA ALA A 299 -41.77 -3.71 -8.12
C ALA A 299 -41.62 -2.88 -6.84
N HIS A 300 -40.41 -2.42 -6.50
CA HIS A 300 -40.26 -1.32 -5.51
C HIS A 300 -38.90 -0.60 -5.55
N TRP A 301 -38.25 -0.41 -6.70
CA TRP A 301 -37.12 0.54 -6.76
C TRP A 301 -37.59 1.97 -7.09
N SER A 302 -38.88 2.18 -7.33
CA SER A 302 -39.47 3.48 -7.68
C SER A 302 -40.15 4.22 -6.52
N LEU A 303 -40.15 3.69 -5.28
CA LEU A 303 -40.92 4.26 -4.16
C LEU A 303 -40.15 4.34 -2.83
N SER A 304 -38.82 4.47 -2.87
CA SER A 304 -38.08 4.99 -1.71
C SER A 304 -38.00 6.52 -1.83
N PRO A 305 -38.59 7.31 -0.91
CA PRO A 305 -38.46 8.76 -0.95
C PRO A 305 -36.98 9.16 -0.79
N PRO A 306 -36.52 10.28 -1.38
CA PRO A 306 -35.11 10.73 -1.35
C PRO A 306 -34.55 11.07 0.05
N SER A 307 -35.29 10.81 1.12
CA SER A 307 -34.95 11.20 2.49
C SER A 307 -33.91 10.29 3.17
N ALA A 308 -33.72 9.04 2.71
CA ALA A 308 -32.79 8.11 3.35
C ALA A 308 -31.31 8.33 2.95
N GLN A 309 -31.04 8.83 1.75
CA GLN A 309 -29.67 9.22 1.34
C GLN A 309 -29.22 10.53 2.01
N HIS A 310 -30.16 11.45 2.27
CA HIS A 310 -29.86 12.66 3.03
C HIS A 310 -29.53 12.36 4.50
N SER A 311 -30.13 11.33 5.09
CA SER A 311 -29.87 10.93 6.49
C SER A 311 -28.45 10.43 6.71
N THR A 312 -27.90 9.62 5.79
CA THR A 312 -26.54 9.09 5.90
C THR A 312 -25.48 10.15 5.63
N GLN A 313 -25.73 11.04 4.66
CA GLN A 313 -24.87 12.20 4.41
C GLN A 313 -24.86 13.17 5.60
N CYS A 314 -26.03 13.49 6.18
CA CYS A 314 -26.13 14.38 7.34
C CYS A 314 -25.53 13.78 8.62
N THR A 315 -25.55 12.45 8.83
CA THR A 315 -24.84 11.84 9.97
C THR A 315 -23.33 11.84 9.78
N CYS A 316 -22.84 11.71 8.54
CA CYS A 316 -21.41 11.84 8.26
C CYS A 316 -20.93 13.29 8.42
N ASP A 317 -21.70 14.27 7.94
CA ASP A 317 -21.38 15.70 8.09
C ASP A 317 -21.48 16.14 9.56
N ALA A 318 -22.51 15.69 10.30
CA ALA A 318 -22.62 15.95 11.74
C ALA A 318 -21.54 15.26 12.58
N ALA A 319 -21.05 14.08 12.16
CA ALA A 319 -19.91 13.42 12.80
C ALA A 319 -18.59 14.15 12.47
N HIS A 320 -18.45 14.71 11.28
CA HIS A 320 -17.30 15.52 10.87
C HIS A 320 -17.26 16.86 11.61
N ASP A 321 -18.42 17.49 11.83
CA ASP A 321 -18.57 18.73 12.60
C ASP A 321 -18.39 18.50 14.11
N ALA A 322 -18.92 17.40 14.66
CA ALA A 322 -18.70 17.04 16.08
C ALA A 322 -17.24 16.67 16.39
N ALA A 323 -16.50 16.10 15.42
CA ALA A 323 -15.06 15.87 15.54
C ALA A 323 -14.24 17.17 15.45
N ALA A 324 -14.77 18.20 14.77
CA ALA A 324 -14.14 19.52 14.68
C ALA A 324 -14.32 20.35 15.97
N GLU A 325 -15.41 20.12 16.73
CA GLU A 325 -15.71 20.83 17.99
C GLU A 325 -15.09 20.21 19.25
N THR A 326 -14.34 19.11 19.13
CA THR A 326 -13.64 18.53 20.29
C THR A 326 -12.65 19.53 20.89
N PRO A 327 -12.82 19.96 22.17
CA PRO A 327 -11.92 20.93 22.78
C PRO A 327 -10.50 20.37 22.82
N ARG A 328 -9.56 21.13 22.23
CA ARG A 328 -8.13 20.83 22.20
C ARG A 328 -7.42 21.62 23.30
N ASP A 329 -6.46 20.99 23.96
CA ASP A 329 -5.57 21.69 24.89
C ASP A 329 -4.70 22.72 24.16
N HIS A 330 -3.98 23.56 24.92
CA HIS A 330 -3.14 24.65 24.38
C HIS A 330 -2.10 24.21 23.32
N ASP A 331 -1.75 22.92 23.28
CA ASP A 331 -0.84 22.30 22.31
C ASP A 331 -1.55 21.60 21.12
N GLY A 332 -2.86 21.74 20.98
CA GLY A 332 -3.61 21.18 19.84
C GLY A 332 -3.88 19.67 19.92
N ARG A 333 -3.70 19.02 21.08
CA ARG A 333 -4.02 17.61 21.29
C ARG A 333 -5.43 17.44 21.89
N PRO A 334 -6.18 16.38 21.49
CA PRO A 334 -7.46 16.05 22.12
C PRO A 334 -7.25 15.47 23.54
N CYS A 335 -8.04 15.92 24.52
CA CYS A 335 -7.90 15.53 25.92
C CYS A 335 -8.21 14.03 26.16
N GLU A 336 -7.44 13.38 27.03
CA GLU A 336 -7.37 11.92 27.30
C GLU A 336 -8.69 11.22 27.73
N GLY A 337 -9.81 11.93 27.86
CA GLY A 337 -11.10 11.35 28.24
C GLY A 337 -11.94 10.81 27.07
N ASN A 338 -11.58 11.09 25.81
CA ASN A 338 -12.48 10.90 24.66
C ASN A 338 -12.21 9.66 23.79
N GLU A 339 -11.15 8.90 24.04
CA GLU A 339 -10.82 7.71 23.21
C GLU A 339 -11.87 6.58 23.31
N ARG A 340 -12.64 6.53 24.40
CA ARG A 340 -13.74 5.53 24.54
C ARG A 340 -14.97 5.85 23.71
N VAL A 341 -15.16 7.11 23.29
CA VAL A 341 -16.32 7.51 22.48
C VAL A 341 -16.12 7.09 21.01
N LEU A 342 -14.89 7.18 20.50
CA LEU A 342 -14.57 6.77 19.12
C LEU A 342 -14.64 5.24 18.93
N LEU A 343 -14.26 4.46 19.97
CA LEU A 343 -14.39 3.00 19.94
C LEU A 343 -15.84 2.51 20.00
N TRP A 344 -16.76 3.28 20.58
CA TRP A 344 -18.19 2.96 20.58
C TRP A 344 -18.84 3.18 19.20
N TYR A 345 -18.39 4.19 18.45
CA TYR A 345 -18.96 4.51 17.13
C TYR A 345 -18.65 3.46 16.05
N SER A 346 -17.47 2.82 16.09
CA SER A 346 -17.15 1.72 15.16
C SER A 346 -17.98 0.45 15.40
N HIS A 347 -18.67 0.34 16.55
CA HIS A 347 -19.49 -0.82 16.90
C HIS A 347 -20.99 -0.62 16.62
N CYS A 348 -21.45 0.62 16.42
CA CYS A 348 -22.87 0.93 16.19
C CYS A 348 -23.32 0.85 14.72
N GLU A 349 -22.42 0.83 13.73
CA GLU A 349 -22.79 0.74 12.31
C GLU A 349 -23.42 -0.61 11.89
N VAL A 350 -23.50 -1.60 12.77
CA VAL A 350 -23.97 -2.96 12.43
C VAL A 350 -25.33 -3.33 13.05
N TYR A 351 -25.87 -2.54 13.99
CA TYR A 351 -27.17 -2.81 14.60
C TYR A 351 -27.99 -1.53 14.76
N ASP A 352 -28.80 -1.19 13.77
CA ASP A 352 -30.02 -0.43 14.02
C ASP A 352 -31.22 -1.21 13.46
N VAL A 353 -31.73 -2.11 14.30
CA VAL A 353 -33.03 -2.74 14.14
C VAL A 353 -34.03 -1.76 14.73
N GLY A 354 -34.88 -1.20 13.86
CA GLY A 354 -35.86 -0.20 14.24
C GLY A 354 -36.72 -0.59 15.45
N ALA A 355 -36.91 0.37 16.35
CA ALA A 355 -37.98 0.36 17.33
C ALA A 355 -38.54 1.78 17.49
N PRO A 356 -39.83 2.04 17.18
CA PRO A 356 -40.47 3.31 17.49
C PRO A 356 -40.92 3.29 18.95
N LEU A 357 -40.23 4.04 19.80
CA LEU A 357 -40.69 4.29 21.18
C LEU A 357 -41.78 5.36 21.15
N HIS A 358 -43.02 4.89 21.26
CA HIS A 358 -44.20 5.69 21.59
C HIS A 358 -43.95 6.48 22.89
N ARG A 359 -44.09 7.81 22.83
CA ARG A 359 -44.27 8.67 24.00
C ARG A 359 -45.74 8.65 24.39
N GLU A 360 -46.04 8.18 25.59
CA GLU A 360 -47.24 8.61 26.32
C GLU A 360 -46.81 9.29 27.63
N HIS A 361 -47.37 10.49 27.80
CA HIS A 361 -47.48 11.38 28.98
C HIS A 361 -46.23 11.85 29.71
#